data_AF-A0A7S3EV11-F1
#
_entry.id   AF-A0A7S3EV11-F1
#
_cell.length_a   1.000
_cell.length_b   1.000
_cell.length_c   1.000
_cell.angle_alpha   90.00
_cell.angle_beta   90.00
_cell.angle_gamma   90.00
#
_symmetry.space_group_name_H-M   'P 1'
#
loop_
_entity.id
_entity.type
_entity.pdbx_description
1 polymer ?
#
loop_
_entity_poly.entity_id
_entity_poly.type
_entity_poly.pdbx_seq_one_letter_code
_entity_poly.pdbx_strand_id
1 'polypeptide(L)'
;MRVDEQRIERMFTRFKCRHVYLDVGSNIGVQIRKLYEPHKYPGAPVHSLFDRTFGRGNRCDVCSIGFEPNPRHRTRISRLERELTAAGAGVVMFETAAGSMDGVLPLTMSEHKSKY
;
A
#
# COMPACT_ATOMS: atom_id res chain seq x y z
N MET A 1 6.37 -21.01 7.01
CA MET A 1 6.14 -19.60 6.65
C MET A 1 5.04 -19.55 5.59
N ARG A 2 3.93 -18.86 5.88
CA ARG A 2 2.80 -18.69 4.95
C ARG A 2 3.28 -17.94 3.69
N VAL A 3 2.61 -18.11 2.56
CA VAL A 3 3.02 -17.46 1.29
C VAL A 3 3.11 -15.93 1.43
N ASP A 4 2.19 -15.34 2.19
CA ASP A 4 2.14 -13.89 2.44
C ASP A 4 3.34 -13.40 3.24
N GLU A 5 3.72 -14.11 4.29
CA GLU A 5 4.93 -13.83 5.08
C GLU A 5 6.17 -13.87 4.18
N GLN A 6 6.26 -14.84 3.25
CA GLN A 6 7.36 -14.88 2.29
C GLN A 6 7.39 -13.68 1.35
N ARG A 7 6.24 -13.12 0.97
CA ARG A 7 6.20 -11.89 0.14
C ARG A 7 6.76 -10.71 0.91
N ILE A 8 6.41 -10.58 2.20
CA ILE A 8 6.93 -9.52 3.08
C ILE A 8 8.44 -9.66 3.26
N GLU A 9 8.93 -10.86 3.60
CA GLU A 9 10.37 -11.11 3.79
C GLU A 9 11.18 -10.84 2.52
N ARG A 10 10.67 -11.23 1.35
CA ARG A 10 11.30 -10.93 0.06
C ARG A 10 11.36 -9.43 -0.20
N MET A 11 10.31 -8.68 0.13
CA MET A 11 10.30 -7.23 0.01
C MET A 11 11.35 -6.60 0.94
N PHE A 12 11.38 -6.98 2.22
CA PHE A 12 12.37 -6.46 3.18
C PHE A 12 13.81 -6.71 2.75
N THR A 13 14.11 -7.93 2.32
CA THR A 13 15.45 -8.31 1.88
C THR A 13 15.85 -7.58 0.60
N ARG A 14 14.95 -7.49 -0.39
CA ARG A 14 15.25 -6.90 -1.70
C ARG A 14 15.43 -5.38 -1.64
N PHE A 15 14.61 -4.69 -0.85
CA PHE A 15 14.54 -3.23 -0.84
C PHE A 15 15.24 -2.58 0.37
N LYS A 16 15.80 -3.38 1.28
CA LYS A 16 16.59 -2.91 2.44
C LYS A 16 15.83 -1.87 3.27
N CYS A 17 14.59 -2.19 3.59
CA CYS A 17 13.66 -1.31 4.29
C CYS A 17 14.18 -0.93 5.68
N ARG A 18 14.16 0.35 6.02
CA ARG A 18 14.41 0.89 7.37
C ARG A 18 13.12 1.26 8.10
N HIS A 19 12.06 1.52 7.34
CA HIS A 19 10.74 1.86 7.86
C HIS A 19 9.65 1.08 7.12
N VAL A 20 8.49 0.92 7.76
CA VAL A 20 7.31 0.30 7.15
C VAL A 20 6.12 1.25 7.27
N TYR A 21 5.44 1.50 6.14
CA TYR A 21 4.14 2.16 6.08
C TYR A 21 3.05 1.12 5.85
N LEU A 22 2.11 1.03 6.80
CA LEU A 22 0.98 0.11 6.72
C LEU A 22 -0.25 0.85 6.20
N ASP A 23 -0.78 0.44 5.06
CA ASP A 23 -1.93 1.06 4.39
C ASP A 23 -3.14 0.13 4.44
N VAL A 24 -4.01 0.32 5.43
CA VAL A 24 -5.20 -0.51 5.63
C VAL A 24 -6.39 0.14 4.95
N GLY A 25 -6.98 -0.53 3.95
CA GLY A 25 -8.02 0.07 3.11
C GLY A 25 -7.42 0.91 1.99
N SER A 26 -6.45 0.36 1.27
CA SER A 26 -5.69 1.07 0.23
C SER A 26 -6.56 1.61 -0.90
N ASN A 27 -7.77 1.08 -1.11
CA ASN A 27 -8.65 1.42 -2.22
C ASN A 27 -7.88 1.27 -3.55
N ILE A 28 -7.80 2.31 -4.37
CA ILE A 28 -7.01 2.33 -5.61
C ILE A 28 -5.51 2.65 -5.39
N GLY A 29 -5.02 2.65 -4.16
CA GLY A 29 -3.61 2.76 -3.77
C GLY A 29 -3.05 4.18 -3.76
N VAL A 30 -3.89 5.22 -3.64
CA VAL A 30 -3.46 6.62 -3.71
C VAL A 30 -2.53 7.01 -2.55
N GLN A 31 -2.72 6.47 -1.35
CA GLN A 31 -1.85 6.80 -0.20
C GLN A 31 -0.42 6.29 -0.41
N ILE A 32 -0.26 5.05 -0.87
CA ILE A 32 1.04 4.49 -1.27
C ILE A 32 1.68 5.33 -2.39
N ARG A 33 0.89 5.80 -3.36
CA ARG A 33 1.42 6.71 -4.39
C ARG A 33 1.85 8.07 -3.83
N LYS A 34 1.17 8.62 -2.82
CA LYS A 34 1.62 9.87 -2.15
C LYS A 34 2.94 9.66 -1.37
N LEU A 35 3.20 8.45 -0.90
CA LEU A 35 4.46 8.11 -0.24
C LEU A 35 5.65 8.18 -1.21
N TYR A 36 5.54 7.52 -2.38
CA TYR A 36 6.65 7.39 -3.35
C TYR A 36 6.65 8.40 -4.49
N GLU A 37 5.49 8.95 -4.84
CA GLU A 37 5.30 9.90 -5.95
C GLU A 37 4.71 11.23 -5.46
N PRO A 38 5.23 11.89 -4.40
CA PRO A 38 4.59 13.07 -3.80
C PRO A 38 4.45 14.23 -4.79
N HIS A 39 5.32 14.33 -5.79
CA HIS A 39 5.24 15.33 -6.86
C HIS A 39 3.96 15.21 -7.72
N LYS A 40 3.32 14.04 -7.77
CA LYS A 40 2.03 13.83 -8.46
C LYS A 40 0.81 14.25 -7.64
N TYR A 41 1.01 14.59 -6.36
CA TYR A 41 -0.06 14.96 -5.42
C TYR A 41 0.30 16.24 -4.64
N PRO A 42 0.62 17.35 -5.33
CA PRO A 42 1.01 18.58 -4.65
C PRO A 42 -0.05 19.02 -3.63
N GLY A 43 0.40 19.43 -2.44
CA GLY A 43 -0.49 19.90 -1.37
C GLY A 43 -1.25 18.81 -0.61
N ALA A 44 -1.02 17.51 -0.87
CA ALA A 44 -1.68 16.46 -0.09
C ALA A 44 -1.32 16.57 1.41
N PRO A 45 -2.30 16.68 2.34
CA PRO A 45 -2.02 16.92 3.77
C PRO A 45 -1.12 15.85 4.42
N VAL A 46 -1.22 14.61 3.94
CA VAL A 46 -0.42 13.46 4.41
C VAL A 46 1.09 13.65 4.19
N HIS A 47 1.51 14.50 3.26
CA HIS A 47 2.94 14.75 3.02
C HIS A 47 3.64 15.30 4.26
N SER A 48 2.96 16.14 5.04
CA SER A 48 3.53 16.66 6.29
C SER A 48 3.78 15.55 7.31
N LEU A 49 2.93 14.53 7.34
CA LEU A 49 3.10 13.35 8.19
C LEU A 49 4.26 12.50 7.68
N PHE A 50 4.30 12.17 6.40
CA PHE A 50 5.39 11.41 5.81
C PHE A 50 6.74 12.10 5.97
N ASP A 51 6.80 13.42 5.81
CA ASP A 51 8.02 14.20 6.02
C ASP A 51 8.50 14.14 7.47
N ARG A 52 7.59 14.21 8.45
CA ARG A 52 7.94 14.10 9.88
C ARG A 52 8.35 12.69 10.28
N THR A 53 7.73 11.66 9.71
CA THR A 53 7.95 10.27 10.12
C THR A 53 9.12 9.61 9.38
N PHE A 54 9.25 9.87 8.08
CA PHE A 54 10.22 9.20 7.20
C PHE A 54 11.26 10.16 6.61
N GLY A 55 11.15 11.46 6.88
CA GLY A 55 12.01 12.47 6.29
C GLY A 55 11.50 13.00 4.94
N ARG A 56 12.11 14.11 4.51
CA ARG A 56 11.82 14.77 3.23
C ARG A 56 12.62 14.11 2.11
N GLY A 57 12.07 14.14 0.90
CA GLY A 57 12.77 13.69 -0.31
C GLY A 57 12.46 12.25 -0.68
N ASN A 58 13.49 11.51 -1.10
CA ASN A 58 13.34 10.12 -1.52
C ASN A 58 13.08 9.20 -0.31
N ARG A 59 12.04 8.37 -0.39
CA ARG A 59 11.60 7.43 0.65
C ARG A 59 11.76 5.97 0.22
N CYS A 60 12.75 5.67 -0.64
CA CYS A 60 13.06 4.31 -1.09
C CYS A 60 13.43 3.33 0.04
N ASP A 61 13.82 3.82 1.21
CA ASP A 61 14.07 3.04 2.42
C ASP A 61 12.81 2.80 3.26
N VAL A 62 11.66 3.33 2.85
CA VAL A 62 10.35 3.01 3.42
C VAL A 62 9.68 1.96 2.53
N CYS A 63 9.32 0.82 3.11
CA CYS A 63 8.51 -0.18 2.42
C CYS A 63 7.05 -0.07 2.81
N SER A 64 6.14 -0.41 1.91
CA SER A 64 4.71 -0.30 2.14
C SER A 64 3.99 -1.62 1.99
N ILE A 65 3.06 -1.86 2.90
CA ILE A 65 2.20 -3.04 2.92
C ILE A 65 0.76 -2.52 2.82
N GLY A 66 0.09 -2.85 1.72
CA GLY A 66 -1.29 -2.42 1.47
C GLY A 66 -2.30 -3.56 1.57
N PHE A 67 -3.49 -3.27 2.07
CA PHE A 67 -4.62 -4.19 2.17
C PHE A 67 -5.84 -3.61 1.49
N GLU A 68 -6.41 -4.33 0.52
CA GLU A 68 -7.65 -3.93 -0.16
C GLU A 68 -8.48 -5.17 -0.55
N PRO A 69 -9.60 -5.45 0.13
CA PRO A 69 -10.43 -6.63 -0.16
C PRO A 69 -11.34 -6.46 -1.39
N ASN A 70 -11.59 -5.24 -1.87
CA ASN A 70 -12.55 -5.01 -2.94
C ASN A 70 -12.01 -5.54 -4.30
N PRO A 71 -12.65 -6.56 -4.90
CA PRO A 71 -12.17 -7.14 -6.15
C PRO A 71 -12.21 -6.18 -7.34
N ARG A 72 -13.02 -5.10 -7.29
CA ARG A 72 -13.01 -4.05 -8.33
C ARG A 72 -11.69 -3.30 -8.40
N HIS A 73 -10.83 -3.38 -7.38
CA HIS A 73 -9.53 -2.71 -7.34
C HIS A 73 -8.36 -3.61 -7.72
N ARG A 74 -8.55 -4.94 -7.77
CA ARG A 74 -7.51 -5.97 -8.06
C ARG A 74 -6.57 -5.56 -9.19
N THR A 75 -7.09 -5.35 -10.41
CA THR A 75 -6.25 -5.01 -11.57
C THR A 75 -5.43 -3.73 -11.35
N ARG A 76 -6.01 -2.73 -10.66
CA ARG A 76 -5.37 -1.44 -10.40
C ARG A 76 -4.25 -1.57 -9.36
N ILE A 77 -4.48 -2.32 -8.28
CA ILE A 77 -3.51 -2.48 -7.19
C ILE A 77 -2.38 -3.44 -7.59
N SER A 78 -2.65 -4.53 -8.34
CA SER A 78 -1.58 -5.39 -8.86
C SER A 78 -0.69 -4.63 -9.85
N ARG A 79 -1.29 -3.76 -10.67
CA ARG A 79 -0.53 -2.87 -11.55
C ARG A 79 0.33 -1.89 -10.75
N LEU A 80 -0.22 -1.30 -9.69
CA LEU A 80 0.50 -0.38 -8.82
C LEU A 80 1.71 -1.05 -8.14
N GLU A 81 1.51 -2.23 -7.54
CA GLU A 81 2.58 -3.02 -6.92
C GLU A 81 3.71 -3.25 -7.92
N ARG A 82 3.38 -3.74 -9.12
CA ARG A 82 4.36 -4.00 -10.18
C ARG A 82 5.12 -2.74 -10.60
N GLU A 83 4.42 -1.64 -10.88
CA GLU A 83 5.04 -0.40 -11.37
C GLU A 83 5.97 0.23 -10.33
N LEU A 84 5.54 0.31 -9.07
CA LEU A 84 6.37 0.87 -7.99
C LEU A 84 7.55 -0.04 -7.65
N THR A 85 7.35 -1.36 -7.63
CA THR A 85 8.43 -2.34 -7.43
C THR A 85 9.48 -2.24 -8.54
N ALA A 86 9.04 -2.09 -9.79
CA ALA A 86 9.95 -1.88 -10.93
C ALA A 86 10.71 -0.55 -10.83
N ALA A 87 10.10 0.47 -10.22
CA ALA A 87 10.73 1.77 -9.95
C ALA A 87 11.65 1.77 -8.71
N GLY A 88 11.81 0.63 -8.03
CA GLY A 88 12.73 0.49 -6.89
C GLY A 88 12.09 0.71 -5.52
N ALA A 89 10.78 0.86 -5.42
CA ALA A 89 10.07 0.97 -4.14
C ALA A 89 9.66 -0.42 -3.61
N GLY A 90 9.86 -0.67 -2.32
CA GLY A 90 9.37 -1.90 -1.68
C GLY A 90 7.87 -1.80 -1.41
N VAL A 91 7.06 -2.45 -2.23
CA VAL A 91 5.59 -2.46 -2.10
C VAL A 91 5.08 -3.90 -2.18
N VAL A 92 4.16 -4.26 -1.28
CA VAL A 92 3.38 -5.49 -1.38
C VAL A 92 1.91 -5.18 -1.12
N MET A 93 1.02 -5.67 -1.99
CA MET A 93 -0.42 -5.54 -1.86
C MET A 93 -1.05 -6.90 -1.55
N PHE A 94 -1.94 -6.92 -0.56
CA PHE A 94 -2.76 -8.06 -0.19
C PHE A 94 -4.22 -7.77 -0.52
N GLU A 95 -4.84 -8.73 -1.21
CA GLU A 95 -6.24 -8.67 -1.60
C GLU A 95 -7.14 -9.25 -0.51
N THR A 96 -6.97 -8.74 0.71
CA THR A 96 -7.70 -9.19 1.90
C THR A 96 -8.06 -8.00 2.77
N ALA A 97 -9.05 -8.19 3.65
CA ALA A 97 -9.39 -7.22 4.67
C ALA A 97 -8.46 -7.38 5.87
N ALA A 98 -8.20 -6.28 6.58
CA ALA A 98 -7.57 -6.35 7.89
C ALA A 98 -8.66 -6.58 8.96
N GLY A 99 -8.36 -7.45 9.92
CA GLY A 99 -9.21 -7.75 11.07
C GLY A 99 -8.38 -8.08 12.30
N SER A 100 -9.01 -8.10 13.46
CA SER A 100 -8.36 -8.48 14.73
C SER A 100 -8.13 -9.98 14.87
N MET A 101 -8.71 -10.79 13.98
CA MET A 101 -8.59 -12.24 13.95
C MET A 101 -8.60 -12.73 12.50
N ASP A 102 -7.91 -13.85 12.26
CA ASP A 102 -7.96 -14.56 10.98
C ASP A 102 -9.40 -15.11 10.76
N GLY A 103 -9.95 -14.89 9.57
CA GLY A 103 -11.29 -15.37 9.23
C GLY A 103 -11.70 -15.01 7.81
N VAL A 104 -12.90 -15.46 7.42
CA VAL A 104 -13.51 -15.16 6.12
C VAL A 104 -14.86 -14.49 6.36
N LEU A 105 -15.06 -13.32 5.77
CA LEU A 105 -16.31 -12.58 5.81
C LEU A 105 -16.76 -12.24 4.39
N PRO A 106 -18.05 -12.39 4.04
CA PRO A 106 -18.57 -11.94 2.76
C PRO A 106 -18.45 -10.41 2.63
N LEU A 107 -17.90 -9.95 1.50
CA LEU A 107 -17.94 -8.53 1.14
C LEU A 107 -19.13 -8.29 0.20
N THR A 108 -20.17 -7.64 0.72
CA THR A 108 -21.32 -7.22 -0.09
C THR A 108 -21.05 -5.85 -0.72
N MET A 109 -21.22 -5.76 -2.04
CA MET A 109 -20.98 -4.53 -2.80
C MET A 109 -22.30 -3.93 -3.25
N SER A 110 -22.54 -2.66 -2.91
CA SER A 110 -23.63 -1.88 -3.49
C SER A 110 -23.19 -1.26 -4.83
N GLU A 111 -24.14 -0.99 -5.72
CA GLU A 111 -23.90 -0.19 -6.93
C GLU A 111 -23.76 1.30 -6.63
N HIS A 112 -24.22 1.75 -5.46
CA HIS A 112 -24.02 3.13 -5.04
C HIS A 112 -22.58 3.39 -4.59
N LYS A 113 -21.86 4.21 -5.38
CA LYS A 113 -20.63 4.84 -4.90
C LYS A 113 -20.97 5.83 -3.80
N SER A 114 -20.50 5.57 -2.58
CA SER A 114 -20.50 6.60 -1.55
C SER A 114 -19.68 7.80 -2.02
N LYS A 115 -20.26 8.99 -1.98
CA LYS A 115 -19.56 10.26 -2.25
C LYS A 115 -18.73 10.60 -1.01
N TYR A 116 -17.52 10.09 -0.91
CA TYR A 116 -16.48 10.63 -0.03
C TYR A 116 -15.25 10.95 -0.87
#